data_AF-A0A318TGM9-F1
#
_entry.id   AF-A0A318TGM9-F1
#
_cell.length_a   1.000
_cell.length_b   1.000
_cell.length_c   1.000
_cell.angle_alpha   90.00
_cell.angle_beta   90.00
_cell.angle_gamma   90.00
#
_symmetry.space_group_name_H-M   'P 1'
#
loop_
_entity.id
_entity.type
_entity.pdbx_description
1 polymer ?
#
loop_
_entity_poly.entity_id
_entity_poly.type
_entity_poly.pdbx_seq_one_letter_code
_entity_poly.pdbx_strand_id
1 'polypeptide(L)'
;MVEPIMYLAIGFLVSMLLWLMIIPLVHNRAVRLTTRRLEAAAPVSRAEVQADKDQLRAEFAMTARKLEINVDKLKHQTSSQLAELGKKTEAINRLKHELAEKNAAIFALQSREAGLKQQLEATEQEFAGKAQALQTAEQALSAKQDELARLSSDLSERSQTADSRERELATVHSEIDTLKAKVQDAEQEFAATQQRLEQQRSASDLASRELTEAREHGTNLNHRVADLDRQLSTQVKQSETLASRVKLLEAENAELRAAIAGKHGKAPVTNAEIEQLRADKSRAEQELKSARDERSKLQRDLVAIQQQAEAAWATERTENALLRERINEIAAEVAKLAIQLEGPNSSVEKLLADSKPATGGNDRAAARPSLADRIKALQSQATRRKAS
;
A
#
# COMPACT_ATOMS: atom_id res chain seq x y z
N MET A 1 -108.19 177.20 65.49
CA MET A 1 -107.10 176.20 65.34
C MET A 1 -107.19 175.46 63.99
N VAL A 2 -107.48 176.15 62.87
CA VAL A 2 -107.79 175.49 61.58
C VAL A 2 -106.85 175.90 60.44
N GLU A 3 -106.15 177.03 60.54
CA GLU A 3 -105.21 177.52 59.52
C GLU A 3 -104.01 176.59 59.21
N PRO A 4 -103.32 175.96 60.19
CA PRO A 4 -102.13 175.16 59.88
C PRO A 4 -102.43 173.87 59.09
N ILE A 5 -103.59 173.25 59.35
CA ILE A 5 -103.99 171.98 58.71
C ILE A 5 -104.27 172.20 57.22
N MET A 6 -104.80 173.37 56.85
CA MET A 6 -105.15 173.66 55.45
C MET A 6 -103.91 173.83 54.57
N TYR A 7 -102.86 174.50 55.05
CA TYR A 7 -101.60 174.62 54.31
C TYR A 7 -100.90 173.27 54.11
N LEU A 8 -100.96 172.38 55.11
CA LEU A 8 -100.39 171.04 55.01
C LEU A 8 -101.17 170.18 53.99
N ALA A 9 -102.50 170.27 53.98
CA ALA A 9 -103.33 169.58 53.00
C ALA A 9 -103.08 170.06 51.56
N ILE A 10 -102.96 171.39 51.35
CA ILE A 10 -102.66 171.95 50.03
C ILE A 10 -101.24 171.57 49.58
N GLY A 11 -100.25 171.63 50.48
CA GLY A 11 -98.88 171.21 50.17
C GLY A 11 -98.79 169.73 49.78
N PHE A 12 -99.54 168.85 50.46
CA PHE A 12 -99.62 167.44 50.11
C PHE A 12 -100.25 167.21 48.74
N LEU A 13 -101.36 167.89 48.45
CA LEU A 13 -102.03 167.80 47.14
C LEU A 13 -101.12 168.26 45.98
N VAL A 14 -100.37 169.34 46.16
CA VAL A 14 -99.44 169.83 45.12
C VAL A 14 -98.28 168.85 44.89
N SER A 15 -97.73 168.26 45.96
CA SER A 15 -96.66 167.27 45.84
C SER A 15 -97.13 165.98 45.16
N MET A 16 -98.35 165.52 45.48
CA MET A 16 -98.95 164.33 44.87
C MET A 16 -99.24 164.55 43.37
N LEU A 17 -99.67 165.76 42.99
CA LEU A 17 -99.88 166.13 41.60
C LEU A 17 -98.56 166.13 40.81
N LEU A 18 -97.48 166.70 41.37
CA LEU A 18 -96.17 166.72 40.73
C LEU A 18 -95.58 165.31 40.56
N TRP A 19 -95.78 164.40 41.52
CA TRP A 19 -95.30 163.02 41.43
C TRP A 19 -95.99 162.21 40.33
N LEU A 20 -97.31 162.39 40.16
CA LEU A 20 -98.09 161.72 39.11
C LEU A 20 -97.67 162.13 37.70
N MET A 21 -97.15 163.34 37.50
CA MET A 21 -96.70 163.82 36.19
C MET A 21 -95.34 163.23 35.78
N ILE A 22 -94.46 162.90 36.73
CA ILE A 22 -93.10 162.43 36.44
C ILE A 22 -93.06 160.91 36.16
N ILE A 23 -93.92 160.12 36.81
CA ILE A 23 -93.98 158.65 36.65
C ILE A 23 -94.12 158.15 35.20
N PRO A 24 -95.02 158.69 34.35
CA PRO A 24 -95.19 158.15 33.00
C PRO A 24 -93.97 158.39 32.09
N LEU A 25 -93.21 159.47 32.29
CA LEU A 25 -92.03 159.77 31.47
C LEU A 25 -90.89 158.76 31.72
N VAL A 26 -90.65 158.42 32.98
CA VAL A 26 -89.58 157.47 33.34
C VAL A 26 -89.94 156.05 32.88
N HIS A 27 -91.20 155.65 33.03
CA HIS A 27 -91.66 154.32 32.62
C HIS A 27 -91.57 154.11 31.10
N ASN A 28 -91.99 155.10 30.30
CA ASN A 28 -91.91 155.02 28.84
C ASN A 28 -90.46 154.90 28.33
N ARG A 29 -89.50 155.56 29.00
CA ARG A 29 -88.08 155.49 28.62
C ARG A 29 -87.47 154.12 28.97
N ALA A 30 -87.86 153.51 30.09
CA ALA A 30 -87.39 152.19 30.50
C ALA A 30 -87.86 151.09 29.52
N VAL A 31 -89.14 151.11 29.12
CA VAL A 31 -89.73 150.10 28.21
C VAL A 31 -89.08 150.11 26.83
N ARG A 32 -88.72 151.28 26.28
CA ARG A 32 -88.06 151.36 24.97
C ARG A 32 -86.64 150.78 24.97
N LEU A 33 -85.95 150.82 26.10
CA LEU A 33 -84.58 150.31 26.23
C LEU A 33 -84.54 148.80 26.47
N THR A 34 -85.55 148.23 27.14
CA THR A 34 -85.66 146.77 27.35
C THR A 34 -86.16 146.05 26.10
N THR A 35 -87.12 146.63 25.37
CA THR A 35 -87.62 146.08 24.09
C THR A 35 -86.50 145.94 23.06
N ARG A 36 -85.68 146.98 22.84
CA ARG A 36 -84.55 146.90 21.89
C ARG A 36 -83.46 145.91 22.28
N ARG A 37 -83.26 145.61 23.56
CA ARG A 37 -82.28 144.60 24.01
C ARG A 37 -82.83 143.18 23.91
N LEU A 38 -84.13 143.00 24.08
CA LEU A 38 -84.79 141.70 23.91
C LEU A 38 -84.93 141.33 22.42
N GLU A 39 -85.22 142.28 21.54
CA GLU A 39 -85.30 142.04 20.10
C GLU A 39 -83.95 141.65 19.47
N ALA A 40 -82.82 142.13 20.02
CA ALA A 40 -81.49 141.78 19.53
C ALA A 40 -80.94 140.46 20.10
N ALA A 41 -81.59 139.86 21.10
CA ALA A 41 -81.14 138.65 21.79
C ALA A 41 -82.14 137.48 21.69
N ALA A 42 -83.30 137.68 21.07
CA ALA A 42 -84.29 136.64 20.80
C ALA A 42 -84.18 136.19 19.33
N PRO A 43 -84.27 134.88 19.03
CA PRO A 43 -84.31 134.38 17.66
C PRO A 43 -85.66 134.76 17.03
N VAL A 44 -85.67 135.69 16.08
CA VAL A 44 -86.93 136.19 15.46
C VAL A 44 -86.97 135.95 13.94
N SER A 45 -86.93 134.69 13.51
CA SER A 45 -87.46 134.28 12.18
C SER A 45 -87.73 132.78 12.08
N ARG A 46 -88.94 132.37 11.65
CA ARG A 46 -89.29 130.95 11.41
C ARG A 46 -88.41 130.29 10.34
N ALA A 47 -87.80 131.07 9.45
CA ALA A 47 -86.94 130.56 8.39
C ALA A 47 -85.57 130.08 8.94
N GLU A 48 -85.00 130.76 9.95
CA GLU A 48 -83.72 130.36 10.56
C GLU A 48 -83.89 129.10 11.41
N VAL A 49 -84.97 128.99 12.20
CA VAL A 49 -85.28 127.77 12.96
C VAL A 49 -85.52 126.57 12.03
N GLN A 50 -86.11 126.80 10.85
CA GLN A 50 -86.31 125.76 9.86
C GLN A 50 -84.98 125.37 9.18
N ALA A 51 -84.11 126.34 8.90
CA ALA A 51 -82.77 126.10 8.36
C ALA A 51 -81.89 125.31 9.34
N ASP A 52 -81.87 125.66 10.63
CA ASP A 52 -81.15 124.91 11.67
C ASP A 52 -81.69 123.49 11.80
N LYS A 53 -83.02 123.32 11.73
CA LYS A 53 -83.66 122.01 11.77
C LYS A 53 -83.30 121.14 10.56
N ASP A 54 -83.28 121.73 9.37
CA ASP A 54 -82.91 121.02 8.15
C ASP A 54 -81.40 120.78 8.07
N GLN A 55 -80.57 121.66 8.63
CA GLN A 55 -79.14 121.45 8.86
C GLN A 55 -78.91 120.27 9.82
N LEU A 56 -79.56 120.24 10.97
CA LEU A 56 -79.46 119.12 11.92
C LEU A 56 -79.93 117.81 11.27
N ARG A 57 -81.02 117.83 10.50
CA ARG A 57 -81.47 116.65 9.73
C ARG A 57 -80.43 116.19 8.72
N ALA A 58 -79.79 117.12 8.01
CA ALA A 58 -78.73 116.80 7.08
C ALA A 58 -77.49 116.25 7.80
N GLU A 59 -77.10 116.81 8.95
CA GLU A 59 -76.00 116.32 9.77
C GLU A 59 -76.29 114.92 10.32
N PHE A 60 -77.48 114.67 10.84
CA PHE A 60 -77.91 113.32 11.26
C PHE A 60 -77.97 112.35 10.09
N ALA A 61 -78.50 112.76 8.93
CA ALA A 61 -78.54 111.91 7.74
C ALA A 61 -77.14 111.59 7.21
N MET A 62 -76.23 112.57 7.19
CA MET A 62 -74.84 112.38 6.72
C MET A 62 -74.02 111.55 7.71
N THR A 63 -74.17 111.76 9.01
CA THR A 63 -73.50 110.95 10.04
C THR A 63 -74.04 109.52 10.07
N ALA A 64 -75.36 109.34 9.96
CA ALA A 64 -75.98 108.02 9.80
C ALA A 64 -75.49 107.32 8.53
N ARG A 65 -75.44 108.02 7.39
CA ARG A 65 -74.92 107.46 6.13
C ARG A 65 -73.43 107.11 6.22
N LYS A 66 -72.62 107.96 6.86
CA LYS A 66 -71.19 107.69 7.07
C LYS A 66 -70.98 106.49 8.00
N LEU A 67 -71.82 106.33 9.02
CA LEU A 67 -71.83 105.16 9.90
C LEU A 67 -72.22 103.90 9.12
N GLU A 68 -73.29 103.94 8.32
CA GLU A 68 -73.70 102.83 7.45
C GLU A 68 -72.55 102.40 6.53
N ILE A 69 -71.92 103.34 5.83
CA ILE A 69 -70.79 103.04 4.92
C ILE A 69 -69.62 102.42 5.70
N ASN A 70 -69.31 102.92 6.90
CA ASN A 70 -68.27 102.35 7.74
C ASN A 70 -68.63 100.94 8.23
N VAL A 71 -69.89 100.71 8.62
CA VAL A 71 -70.39 99.39 9.01
C VAL A 71 -70.32 98.42 7.84
N ASP A 72 -70.71 98.83 6.63
CA ASP A 72 -70.62 97.99 5.44
C ASP A 72 -69.17 97.71 5.06
N LYS A 73 -68.28 98.70 5.14
CA LYS A 73 -66.84 98.51 4.92
C LYS A 73 -66.25 97.53 5.94
N LEU A 74 -66.59 97.66 7.22
CA LEU A 74 -66.15 96.75 8.27
C LEU A 74 -66.71 95.34 8.05
N LYS A 75 -67.99 95.20 7.68
CA LYS A 75 -68.60 93.90 7.35
C LYS A 75 -67.89 93.23 6.17
N HIS A 76 -67.60 93.98 5.11
CA HIS A 76 -66.83 93.46 3.97
C HIS A 76 -65.40 93.06 4.38
N GLN A 77 -64.72 93.86 5.19
CA GLN A 77 -63.39 93.53 5.71
C GLN A 77 -63.42 92.28 6.60
N THR A 78 -64.37 92.17 7.53
CA THR A 78 -64.54 91.00 8.40
C THR A 78 -64.88 89.76 7.59
N SER A 79 -65.77 89.85 6.59
CA SER A 79 -66.08 88.73 5.70
C SER A 79 -64.85 88.29 4.89
N SER A 80 -64.07 89.23 4.36
CA SER A 80 -62.80 88.94 3.66
C SER A 80 -61.78 88.28 4.59
N GLN A 81 -61.62 88.80 5.82
CA GLN A 81 -60.72 88.22 6.82
C GLN A 81 -61.15 86.82 7.24
N LEU A 82 -62.45 86.57 7.41
CA LEU A 82 -62.97 85.22 7.70
C LEU A 82 -62.71 84.25 6.54
N ALA A 83 -62.83 84.70 5.29
CA ALA A 83 -62.49 83.89 4.13
C ALA A 83 -60.98 83.58 4.07
N GLU A 84 -60.11 84.56 4.35
CA GLU A 84 -58.67 84.35 4.44
C GLU A 84 -58.27 83.42 5.59
N LEU A 85 -58.90 83.57 6.76
CA LEU A 85 -58.71 82.67 7.89
C LEU A 85 -59.12 81.25 7.50
N GLY A 86 -60.27 81.06 6.85
CA GLY A 86 -60.72 79.77 6.35
C GLY A 86 -59.69 79.12 5.40
N LYS A 87 -59.17 79.86 4.42
CA LYS A 87 -58.10 79.38 3.52
C LYS A 87 -56.82 79.01 4.27
N LYS A 88 -56.41 79.82 5.25
CA LYS A 88 -55.23 79.53 6.09
C LYS A 88 -55.45 78.30 6.97
N THR A 89 -56.63 78.14 7.56
CA THR A 89 -57.00 76.94 8.34
C THR A 89 -56.97 75.69 7.47
N GLU A 90 -57.47 75.76 6.24
CA GLU A 90 -57.41 74.64 5.30
C GLU A 90 -55.96 74.29 4.94
N ALA A 91 -55.12 75.29 4.63
CA ALA A 91 -53.70 75.08 4.36
C ALA A 91 -52.97 74.46 5.57
N ILE A 92 -53.26 74.93 6.80
CA ILE A 92 -52.72 74.35 8.03
C ILE A 92 -53.14 72.88 8.18
N ASN A 93 -54.39 72.54 7.89
CA ASN A 93 -54.88 71.17 8.01
C ASN A 93 -54.22 70.24 6.99
N ARG A 94 -53.99 70.71 5.75
CA ARG A 94 -53.24 69.98 4.72
C ARG A 94 -51.80 69.74 5.17
N LEU A 95 -51.09 70.79 5.61
CA LEU A 95 -49.72 70.66 6.12
C LEU A 95 -49.62 69.74 7.35
N LYS A 96 -50.63 69.75 8.24
CA LYS A 96 -50.70 68.82 9.36
C LYS A 96 -50.84 67.36 8.91
N HIS A 97 -51.64 67.09 7.88
CA HIS A 97 -51.77 65.74 7.31
C HIS A 97 -50.46 65.30 6.66
N GLU A 98 -49.86 66.15 5.82
CA GLU A 98 -48.57 65.86 5.19
C GLU A 98 -47.48 65.60 6.25
N LEU A 99 -47.41 66.41 7.30
CA LEU A 99 -46.45 66.22 8.38
C LEU A 99 -46.70 64.91 9.15
N ALA A 100 -47.96 64.55 9.40
CA ALA A 100 -48.32 63.28 10.01
C ALA A 100 -47.93 62.09 9.12
N GLU A 101 -48.17 62.15 7.81
CA GLU A 101 -47.76 61.13 6.84
C GLU A 101 -46.24 61.00 6.76
N LYS A 102 -45.50 62.12 6.72
CA LYS A 102 -44.03 62.09 6.72
C LYS A 102 -43.48 61.54 8.03
N ASN A 103 -44.06 61.88 9.18
CA ASN A 103 -43.67 61.29 10.46
C ASN A 103 -43.92 59.78 10.49
N ALA A 104 -45.06 59.31 10.00
CA ALA A 104 -45.33 57.88 9.88
C ALA A 104 -44.31 57.17 8.97
N ALA A 105 -43.95 57.79 7.84
CA ALA A 105 -42.91 57.28 6.94
C ALA A 105 -41.52 57.24 7.61
N ILE A 106 -41.16 58.27 8.38
CA ILE A 106 -39.91 58.30 9.15
C ILE A 106 -39.86 57.15 10.15
N PHE A 107 -40.94 56.93 10.92
CA PHE A 107 -40.98 55.82 11.87
C PHE A 107 -40.89 54.44 11.19
N ALA A 108 -41.55 54.27 10.04
CA ALA A 108 -41.45 53.03 9.26
C ALA A 108 -40.02 52.80 8.74
N LEU A 109 -39.35 53.84 8.25
CA LEU A 109 -37.96 53.78 7.81
C LEU A 109 -36.99 53.50 8.98
N GLN A 110 -37.19 54.14 10.14
CA GLN A 110 -36.40 53.89 11.34
C GLN A 110 -36.55 52.44 11.83
N SER A 111 -37.77 51.90 11.83
CA SER A 111 -38.01 50.49 12.17
C SER A 111 -37.33 49.54 11.20
N ARG A 112 -37.40 49.83 9.89
CA ARG A 112 -36.70 49.05 8.86
C ARG A 112 -35.18 49.13 9.01
N GLU A 113 -34.63 50.30 9.29
CA GLU A 113 -33.20 50.51 9.52
C GLU A 113 -32.72 49.72 10.75
N ALA A 114 -33.48 49.77 11.85
CA ALA A 114 -33.19 48.98 13.04
C ALA A 114 -33.21 47.46 12.75
N GLY A 115 -34.21 47.00 12.00
CA GLY A 115 -34.28 45.59 11.58
C GLY A 115 -33.12 45.17 10.68
N LEU A 116 -32.73 46.00 9.72
CA LEU A 116 -31.58 45.73 8.84
C LEU A 116 -30.26 45.75 9.60
N LYS A 117 -30.08 46.65 10.57
CA LYS A 117 -28.90 46.67 11.44
C LYS A 117 -28.79 45.39 12.27
N GLN A 118 -29.90 44.95 12.85
CA GLN A 118 -29.91 43.68 13.61
C GLN A 118 -29.62 42.48 12.71
N GLN A 119 -30.13 42.45 11.48
CA GLN A 119 -29.80 41.41 10.51
C GLN A 119 -28.32 41.44 10.12
N LEU A 120 -27.76 42.63 9.90
CA LEU A 120 -26.34 42.79 9.59
C LEU A 120 -25.48 42.24 10.73
N GLU A 121 -25.73 42.68 11.97
CA GLU A 121 -25.02 42.21 13.16
C GLU A 121 -25.13 40.69 13.33
N ALA A 122 -26.31 40.10 13.11
CA ALA A 122 -26.50 38.66 13.16
C ALA A 122 -25.67 37.94 12.08
N THR A 123 -25.68 38.43 10.84
CA THR A 123 -24.88 37.83 9.75
C THR A 123 -23.38 38.01 9.95
N GLU A 124 -22.94 39.12 10.54
CA GLU A 124 -21.54 39.35 10.89
C GLU A 124 -21.08 38.39 12.00
N GLN A 125 -21.91 38.16 13.02
CA GLN A 125 -21.63 37.16 14.06
C GLN A 125 -21.57 35.73 13.49
N GLU A 126 -22.50 35.37 12.61
CA GLU A 126 -22.46 34.07 11.92
C GLU A 126 -21.21 33.93 11.05
N PHE A 127 -20.82 34.99 10.33
CA PHE A 127 -19.63 34.98 9.49
C PHE A 127 -18.37 34.85 10.34
N ALA A 128 -18.26 35.60 11.44
CA ALA A 128 -17.16 35.49 12.39
C ALA A 128 -17.05 34.07 12.98
N GLY A 129 -18.19 33.48 13.37
CA GLY A 129 -18.24 32.10 13.87
C GLY A 129 -17.81 31.08 12.81
N LYS A 130 -18.26 31.23 11.56
CA LYS A 130 -17.83 30.37 10.43
C LYS A 130 -16.36 30.54 10.10
N ALA A 131 -15.83 31.77 10.12
CA ALA A 131 -14.42 32.04 9.88
C ALA A 131 -13.53 31.40 10.96
N GLN A 132 -13.93 31.48 12.23
CA GLN A 132 -13.23 30.81 13.32
C GLN A 132 -13.31 29.28 13.16
N ALA A 133 -14.49 28.73 12.85
CA ALA A 133 -14.65 27.29 12.60
C ALA A 133 -13.77 26.81 11.45
N LEU A 134 -13.72 27.56 10.34
CA LEU A 134 -12.84 27.26 9.21
C LEU A 134 -11.37 27.27 9.62
N GLN A 135 -10.91 28.30 10.34
CA GLN A 135 -9.53 28.38 10.82
C GLN A 135 -9.17 27.18 11.71
N THR A 136 -10.05 26.78 12.63
CA THR A 136 -9.82 25.59 13.46
C THR A 136 -9.80 24.29 12.66
N ALA A 137 -10.64 24.18 11.62
CA ALA A 137 -10.65 23.03 10.73
C ALA A 137 -9.38 22.96 9.87
N GLU A 138 -8.87 24.10 9.39
CA GLU A 138 -7.61 24.20 8.66
C GLU A 138 -6.42 23.79 9.54
N GLN A 139 -6.37 24.26 10.80
CA GLN A 139 -5.35 23.84 11.76
C GLN A 139 -5.41 22.33 12.04
N ALA A 140 -6.61 21.79 12.23
CA ALA A 140 -6.80 20.35 12.42
C ALA A 140 -6.39 19.54 11.18
N LEU A 141 -6.69 20.03 9.98
CA LEU A 141 -6.28 19.40 8.72
C LEU A 141 -4.75 19.42 8.56
N SER A 142 -4.10 20.55 8.85
CA SER A 142 -2.62 20.65 8.82
C SER A 142 -1.99 19.67 9.81
N ALA A 143 -2.50 19.59 11.04
CA ALA A 143 -2.01 18.63 12.03
C ALA A 143 -2.17 17.18 11.57
N LYS A 144 -3.28 16.85 10.87
CA LYS A 144 -3.50 15.52 10.29
C LYS A 144 -2.60 15.24 9.10
N GLN A 145 -2.26 16.24 8.29
CA GLN A 145 -1.28 16.10 7.21
C GLN A 145 0.12 15.81 7.77
N ASP A 146 0.53 16.49 8.84
CA ASP A 146 1.80 16.24 9.52
C ASP A 146 1.83 14.83 10.14
N GLU A 147 0.73 14.40 10.75
CA GLU A 147 0.59 13.06 11.30
C GLU A 147 0.70 11.98 10.21
N LEU A 148 0.01 12.16 9.07
CA LEU A 148 0.13 11.26 7.92
C LEU A 148 1.55 11.21 7.35
N ALA A 149 2.24 12.35 7.25
CA ALA A 149 3.63 12.40 6.80
C ALA A 149 4.56 11.61 7.74
N ARG A 150 4.36 11.74 9.05
CA ARG A 150 5.10 10.96 10.06
C ARG A 150 4.81 9.47 9.95
N LEU A 151 3.53 9.06 9.89
CA LEU A 151 3.17 7.65 9.72
C LEU A 151 3.72 7.06 8.42
N SER A 152 3.74 7.83 7.34
CA SER A 152 4.34 7.40 6.07
C SER A 152 5.86 7.20 6.20
N SER A 153 6.55 8.08 6.91
CA SER A 153 7.99 7.94 7.20
C SER A 153 8.26 6.71 8.06
N ASP A 154 7.51 6.53 9.15
CA ASP A 154 7.63 5.37 10.05
C ASP A 154 7.35 4.05 9.31
N LEU A 155 6.35 4.04 8.42
CA LEU A 155 6.03 2.88 7.60
C LEU A 155 7.17 2.57 6.61
N SER A 156 7.75 3.59 5.98
CA SER A 156 8.90 3.42 5.09
C SER A 156 10.12 2.88 5.83
N GLU A 157 10.40 3.37 7.04
CA GLU A 157 11.49 2.86 7.88
C GLU A 157 11.22 1.42 8.33
N ARG A 158 9.99 1.11 8.73
CA ARG A 158 9.58 -0.27 9.07
C ARG A 158 9.67 -1.21 7.87
N SER A 159 9.30 -0.75 6.67
CA SER A 159 9.47 -1.51 5.44
C SER A 159 10.94 -1.80 5.17
N GLN A 160 11.80 -0.78 5.24
CA GLN A 160 13.23 -0.94 4.99
C GLN A 160 13.90 -1.88 6.01
N THR A 161 13.50 -1.80 7.29
CA THR A 161 14.00 -2.72 8.33
C THR A 161 13.48 -4.14 8.13
N ALA A 162 12.24 -4.31 7.66
CA ALA A 162 11.71 -5.62 7.27
C ALA A 162 12.50 -6.22 6.09
N ASP A 163 12.74 -5.42 5.03
CA ASP A 163 13.53 -5.84 3.86
C ASP A 163 14.99 -6.15 4.22
N SER A 164 15.56 -5.45 5.20
CA SER A 164 16.88 -5.76 5.74
C SER A 164 16.88 -7.11 6.47
N ARG A 165 15.89 -7.34 7.33
CA ARG A 165 15.73 -8.60 8.06
C ARG A 165 15.45 -9.78 7.13
N GLU A 166 14.68 -9.59 6.07
CA GLU A 166 14.42 -10.64 5.08
C GLU A 166 15.71 -11.03 4.35
N ARG A 167 16.54 -10.05 3.98
CA ARG A 167 17.88 -10.30 3.40
C ARG A 167 18.83 -11.00 4.38
N GLU A 168 18.82 -10.61 5.66
CA GLU A 168 19.58 -11.30 6.71
C GLU A 168 19.10 -12.74 6.88
N LEU A 169 17.79 -12.99 6.93
CA LEU A 169 17.22 -14.33 7.03
C LEU A 169 17.56 -15.19 5.82
N ALA A 170 17.50 -14.66 4.61
CA ALA A 170 17.93 -15.36 3.39
C ALA A 170 19.42 -15.73 3.44
N THR A 171 20.26 -14.82 3.96
CA THR A 171 21.70 -15.06 4.12
C THR A 171 21.95 -16.16 5.15
N VAL A 172 21.33 -16.08 6.33
CA VAL A 172 21.42 -17.12 7.38
C VAL A 172 20.88 -18.46 6.88
N HIS A 173 19.81 -18.47 6.08
CA HIS A 173 19.28 -19.70 5.48
C HIS A 173 20.28 -20.33 4.51
N SER A 174 20.91 -19.52 3.64
CA SER A 174 21.99 -19.98 2.77
C SER A 174 23.17 -20.53 3.58
N GLU A 175 23.55 -19.87 4.68
CA GLU A 175 24.61 -20.37 5.57
C GLU A 175 24.23 -21.72 6.19
N ILE A 176 22.99 -21.87 6.67
CA ILE A 176 22.47 -23.14 7.20
C ILE A 176 22.56 -24.26 6.14
N ASP A 177 22.19 -23.98 4.89
CA ASP A 177 22.26 -24.98 3.83
C ASP A 177 23.71 -25.36 3.48
N THR A 178 24.64 -24.40 3.48
CA THR A 178 26.06 -24.72 3.33
C THR A 178 26.61 -25.54 4.49
N LEU A 179 26.18 -25.26 5.73
CA LEU A 179 26.57 -26.04 6.90
C LEU A 179 25.98 -27.44 6.87
N LYS A 180 24.72 -27.60 6.45
CA LYS A 180 24.10 -28.92 6.24
C LYS A 180 24.86 -29.74 5.20
N ALA A 181 25.24 -29.13 4.08
CA ALA A 181 26.06 -29.80 3.07
C ALA A 181 27.41 -30.26 3.64
N LYS A 182 28.11 -29.40 4.40
CA LYS A 182 29.37 -29.76 5.07
C LYS A 182 29.20 -30.88 6.11
N VAL A 183 28.10 -30.88 6.87
CA VAL A 183 27.80 -31.96 7.82
C VAL A 183 27.55 -33.27 7.08
N GLN A 184 26.77 -33.24 5.99
CA GLN A 184 26.50 -34.42 5.16
C GLN A 184 27.78 -34.97 4.52
N ASP A 185 28.66 -34.11 4.01
CA ASP A 185 29.96 -34.51 3.47
C ASP A 185 30.84 -35.15 4.56
N ALA A 186 30.89 -34.55 5.75
CA ALA A 186 31.63 -35.10 6.89
C ALA A 186 31.05 -36.44 7.37
N GLU A 187 29.72 -36.61 7.35
CA GLU A 187 29.06 -37.88 7.65
C GLU A 187 29.42 -38.97 6.61
N GLN A 188 29.48 -38.61 5.32
CA GLN A 188 29.91 -39.53 4.26
C GLN A 188 31.39 -39.93 4.40
N GLU A 189 32.27 -38.96 4.68
CA GLU A 189 33.69 -39.23 4.95
C GLU A 189 33.85 -40.11 6.20
N PHE A 190 33.09 -39.85 7.25
CA PHE A 190 33.08 -40.67 8.46
C PHE A 190 32.62 -42.11 8.15
N ALA A 191 31.53 -42.28 7.40
CA ALA A 191 31.07 -43.61 6.99
C ALA A 191 32.11 -44.34 6.12
N ALA A 192 32.75 -43.64 5.18
CA ALA A 192 33.79 -44.20 4.33
C ALA A 192 35.05 -44.60 5.14
N THR A 193 35.47 -43.77 6.10
CA THR A 193 36.60 -44.09 6.99
C THR A 193 36.27 -45.26 7.93
N GLN A 194 35.04 -45.33 8.45
CA GLN A 194 34.57 -46.46 9.25
C GLN A 194 34.54 -47.76 8.43
N GLN A 195 34.04 -47.73 7.20
CA GLN A 195 34.06 -48.88 6.29
C GLN A 195 35.49 -49.32 5.96
N ARG A 196 36.40 -48.36 5.72
CA ARG A 196 37.81 -48.66 5.46
C ARG A 196 38.50 -49.27 6.69
N LEU A 197 38.18 -48.81 7.89
CA LEU A 197 38.66 -49.41 9.13
C LEU A 197 38.15 -50.85 9.29
N GLU A 198 36.88 -51.12 8.99
CA GLU A 198 36.30 -52.47 9.04
C GLU A 198 36.92 -53.40 8.00
N GLN A 199 37.18 -52.90 6.78
CA GLN A 199 37.93 -53.63 5.75
C GLN A 199 39.37 -53.92 6.21
N GLN A 200 40.04 -52.96 6.84
CA GLN A 200 41.39 -53.18 7.38
C GLN A 200 41.38 -54.19 8.53
N ARG A 201 40.39 -54.15 9.42
CA ARG A 201 40.22 -55.13 10.50
C ARG A 201 39.96 -56.52 9.97
N SER A 202 39.01 -56.69 9.07
CA SER A 202 38.72 -57.98 8.44
C SER A 202 39.90 -58.52 7.63
N ALA A 203 40.63 -57.67 6.90
CA ALA A 203 41.86 -58.07 6.23
C ALA A 203 42.96 -58.49 7.23
N SER A 204 43.10 -57.76 8.34
CA SER A 204 44.03 -58.12 9.43
C SER A 204 43.64 -59.44 10.10
N ASP A 205 42.34 -59.69 10.29
CA ASP A 205 41.82 -60.93 10.84
C ASP A 205 42.06 -62.11 9.89
N LEU A 206 41.84 -61.93 8.59
CA LEU A 206 42.16 -62.93 7.56
C LEU A 206 43.65 -63.23 7.52
N ALA A 207 44.51 -62.20 7.48
CA ALA A 207 45.95 -62.36 7.52
C ALA A 207 46.42 -63.06 8.81
N SER A 208 45.78 -62.78 9.94
CA SER A 208 46.06 -63.47 11.21
C SER A 208 45.66 -64.95 11.15
N ARG A 209 44.51 -65.28 10.53
CA ARG A 209 44.08 -66.67 10.31
C ARG A 209 45.00 -67.43 9.37
N GLU A 210 45.35 -66.84 8.23
CA GLU A 210 46.32 -67.40 7.28
C GLU A 210 47.69 -67.62 7.95
N LEU A 211 48.12 -66.69 8.81
CA LEU A 211 49.36 -66.86 9.58
C LEU A 211 49.25 -68.00 10.61
N THR A 212 48.11 -68.17 11.27
CA THR A 212 47.89 -69.32 12.17
C THR A 212 47.86 -70.65 11.40
N GLU A 213 47.18 -70.72 10.27
CA GLU A 213 47.14 -71.90 9.40
C GLU A 213 48.53 -72.21 8.85
N ALA A 214 49.29 -71.21 8.38
CA ALA A 214 50.66 -71.39 7.93
C ALA A 214 51.59 -71.88 9.06
N ARG A 215 51.38 -71.41 10.30
CA ARG A 215 52.11 -71.93 11.47
C ARG A 215 51.75 -73.38 11.77
N GLU A 216 50.47 -73.74 11.73
CA GLU A 216 50.01 -75.13 11.90
C GLU A 216 50.51 -76.05 10.78
N HIS A 217 50.51 -75.57 9.54
CA HIS A 217 51.15 -76.27 8.43
C HIS A 217 52.66 -76.42 8.64
N GLY A 218 53.32 -75.37 9.13
CA GLY A 218 54.73 -75.41 9.51
C GLY A 218 55.01 -76.44 10.59
N THR A 219 54.21 -76.49 11.67
CA THR A 219 54.37 -77.50 12.74
C THR A 219 54.07 -78.91 12.23
N ASN A 220 53.06 -79.10 11.38
CA ASN A 220 52.74 -80.39 10.76
C ASN A 220 53.86 -80.87 9.83
N LEU A 221 54.43 -79.98 9.01
CA LEU A 221 55.60 -80.28 8.19
C LEU A 221 56.79 -80.63 9.08
N ASN A 222 57.00 -79.91 10.19
CA ASN A 222 58.07 -80.20 11.14
C ASN A 222 57.88 -81.58 11.81
N HIS A 223 56.64 -81.93 12.18
CA HIS A 223 56.31 -83.28 12.66
C HIS A 223 56.60 -84.35 11.61
N ARG A 224 56.23 -84.11 10.36
CA ARG A 224 56.46 -85.04 9.25
C ARG A 224 57.94 -85.18 8.92
N VAL A 225 58.72 -84.10 8.98
CA VAL A 225 60.19 -84.13 8.88
C VAL A 225 60.76 -84.94 10.05
N ALA A 226 60.31 -84.72 11.29
CA ALA A 226 60.76 -85.50 12.43
C ALA A 226 60.42 -87.01 12.33
N ASP A 227 59.25 -87.35 11.79
CA ASP A 227 58.87 -88.74 11.53
C ASP A 227 59.66 -89.35 10.37
N LEU A 228 59.91 -88.60 9.30
CA LEU A 228 60.81 -89.00 8.22
C LEU A 228 62.24 -89.20 8.73
N ASP A 229 62.75 -88.33 9.60
CA ASP A 229 64.06 -88.47 10.24
C ASP A 229 64.12 -89.72 11.13
N ARG A 230 63.04 -90.03 11.87
CA ARG A 230 62.94 -91.29 12.61
C ARG A 230 62.93 -92.48 11.67
N GLN A 231 62.16 -92.45 10.58
CA GLN A 231 62.13 -93.50 9.57
C GLN A 231 63.50 -93.67 8.91
N LEU A 232 64.17 -92.59 8.55
CA LEU A 232 65.51 -92.60 7.99
C LEU A 232 66.50 -93.18 9.01
N SER A 233 66.41 -92.80 10.30
CA SER A 233 67.22 -93.40 11.36
C SER A 233 66.95 -94.90 11.51
N THR A 234 65.70 -95.35 11.41
CA THR A 234 65.39 -96.79 11.42
C THR A 234 65.92 -97.50 10.17
N GLN A 235 65.81 -96.89 8.99
CA GLN A 235 66.38 -97.44 7.76
C GLN A 235 67.90 -97.46 7.80
N VAL A 236 68.54 -96.46 8.38
CA VAL A 236 70.00 -96.43 8.60
C VAL A 236 70.37 -97.56 9.55
N LYS A 237 69.68 -97.75 10.68
CA LYS A 237 69.89 -98.91 11.58
C LYS A 237 69.62 -100.25 10.89
N GLN A 238 68.59 -100.32 10.04
CA GLN A 238 68.32 -101.50 9.21
C GLN A 238 69.45 -101.72 8.20
N SER A 239 69.99 -100.66 7.59
CA SER A 239 71.12 -100.74 6.67
C SER A 239 72.41 -101.12 7.40
N GLU A 240 72.62 -100.66 8.64
CA GLU A 240 73.75 -101.04 9.48
C GLU A 240 73.64 -102.50 9.91
N THR A 241 72.44 -102.96 10.28
CA THR A 241 72.22 -104.38 10.60
C THR A 241 72.35 -105.26 9.35
N LEU A 242 71.80 -104.84 8.20
CA LEU A 242 72.02 -105.51 6.92
C LEU A 242 73.50 -105.49 6.52
N ALA A 243 74.21 -104.38 6.72
CA ALA A 243 75.65 -104.28 6.46
C ALA A 243 76.45 -105.19 7.39
N SER A 244 76.07 -105.29 8.67
CA SER A 244 76.68 -106.24 9.62
C SER A 244 76.39 -107.69 9.24
N ARG A 245 75.21 -107.97 8.69
CA ARG A 245 74.79 -109.27 8.16
C ARG A 245 75.50 -109.61 6.86
N VAL A 246 75.74 -108.62 5.99
CA VAL A 246 76.60 -108.75 4.81
C VAL A 246 78.03 -109.04 5.23
N LYS A 247 78.59 -108.33 6.21
CA LYS A 247 79.94 -108.65 6.74
C LYS A 247 80.02 -110.07 7.31
N LEU A 248 78.97 -110.53 8.00
CA LEU A 248 78.90 -111.89 8.52
C LEU A 248 78.81 -112.93 7.39
N LEU A 249 77.95 -112.69 6.39
CA LEU A 249 77.82 -113.52 5.19
C LEU A 249 79.06 -113.46 4.27
N GLU A 250 79.83 -112.38 4.30
CA GLU A 250 81.13 -112.24 3.62
C GLU A 250 82.21 -113.04 4.35
N ALA A 251 82.20 -113.08 5.69
CA ALA A 251 83.04 -113.99 6.46
C ALA A 251 82.66 -115.47 6.18
N GLU A 252 81.37 -115.78 6.10
CA GLU A 252 80.86 -117.10 5.73
C GLU A 252 81.17 -117.46 4.26
N ASN A 253 81.13 -116.49 3.34
CA ASN A 253 81.57 -116.65 1.95
C ASN A 253 83.10 -116.78 1.82
N ALA A 254 83.89 -116.17 2.70
CA ALA A 254 85.34 -116.36 2.73
C ALA A 254 85.70 -117.79 3.19
N GLU A 255 84.93 -118.33 4.14
CA GLU A 255 85.04 -119.71 4.62
C GLU A 255 84.57 -120.73 3.56
N LEU A 256 83.50 -120.42 2.82
CA LEU A 256 83.02 -121.23 1.68
C LEU A 256 83.91 -121.10 0.43
N ARG A 257 84.61 -119.97 0.22
CA ARG A 257 85.60 -119.79 -0.88
C ARG A 257 86.92 -120.53 -0.63
N ALA A 258 87.25 -120.87 0.61
CA ALA A 258 88.35 -121.80 0.91
C ALA A 258 87.99 -123.27 0.54
N ALA A 259 86.70 -123.61 0.48
CA ALA A 259 86.22 -124.98 0.22
C ALA A 259 85.86 -125.26 -1.27
N ILE A 260 85.77 -124.25 -2.14
CA ILE A 260 85.31 -124.40 -3.55
C ILE A 260 86.36 -123.88 -4.53
N ALA A 261 87.58 -124.45 -4.46
CA ALA A 261 88.56 -124.44 -5.57
C ALA A 261 88.60 -125.78 -6.33
N GLY A 262 87.64 -126.68 -6.08
CA GLY A 262 87.45 -127.94 -6.78
C GLY A 262 86.18 -127.96 -7.63
N LYS A 263 86.36 -127.74 -8.94
CA LYS A 263 85.48 -128.12 -10.07
C LYS A 263 84.35 -127.16 -10.54
N HIS A 264 84.35 -127.03 -11.87
CA HIS A 264 83.62 -126.16 -12.80
C HIS A 264 82.11 -126.40 -12.97
N GLY A 265 81.42 -125.36 -13.50
CA GLY A 265 80.81 -125.47 -14.84
C GLY A 265 79.35 -125.02 -15.09
N LYS A 266 79.18 -123.82 -15.68
CA LYS A 266 78.32 -123.39 -16.84
C LYS A 266 76.78 -123.64 -16.94
N ALA A 267 76.06 -122.51 -17.11
CA ALA A 267 75.09 -122.11 -18.18
C ALA A 267 73.62 -122.64 -18.19
N PRO A 268 72.70 -122.20 -19.10
CA PRO A 268 71.99 -120.90 -19.23
C PRO A 268 70.42 -120.99 -19.47
N VAL A 269 69.81 -119.86 -19.93
CA VAL A 269 68.39 -119.35 -19.91
C VAL A 269 67.42 -119.84 -21.02
N THR A 270 66.06 -119.70 -20.86
CA THR A 270 65.02 -119.92 -21.91
C THR A 270 63.77 -118.96 -21.94
N ASN A 271 63.36 -118.59 -23.17
CA ASN A 271 62.06 -118.26 -23.84
C ASN A 271 60.73 -117.80 -23.16
N ALA A 272 60.59 -117.65 -21.85
CA ALA A 272 59.27 -117.31 -21.24
C ALA A 272 58.92 -115.80 -21.20
N GLU A 273 59.89 -114.90 -21.34
CA GLU A 273 59.73 -113.46 -21.14
C GLU A 273 59.08 -112.73 -22.35
N ILE A 274 59.05 -113.37 -23.52
CA ILE A 274 58.57 -112.74 -24.76
C ILE A 274 57.03 -112.66 -24.82
N GLU A 275 56.32 -113.58 -24.19
CA GLU A 275 54.85 -113.59 -24.18
C GLU A 275 54.25 -112.61 -23.15
N GLN A 276 54.95 -112.31 -22.05
CA GLN A 276 54.50 -111.30 -21.08
C GLN A 276 54.48 -109.89 -21.67
N LEU A 277 55.47 -109.53 -22.51
CA LEU A 277 55.56 -108.20 -23.13
C LEU A 277 54.44 -107.91 -24.15
N ARG A 278 53.82 -108.94 -24.74
CA ARG A 278 52.69 -108.77 -25.68
C ARG A 278 51.38 -108.47 -24.96
N ALA A 279 51.17 -109.05 -23.77
CA ALA A 279 49.98 -108.80 -22.96
C ALA A 279 49.94 -107.35 -22.46
N ASP A 280 51.08 -106.83 -22.00
CA ASP A 280 51.20 -105.47 -21.47
C ASP A 280 50.99 -104.39 -22.53
N LYS A 281 51.40 -104.66 -23.78
CA LYS A 281 51.17 -103.73 -24.91
C LYS A 281 49.68 -103.53 -25.22
N SER A 282 48.86 -104.59 -25.14
CA SER A 282 47.42 -104.47 -25.43
C SER A 282 46.65 -103.65 -24.39
N ARG A 283 47.08 -103.71 -23.11
CA ARG A 283 46.46 -102.95 -22.02
C ARG A 283 46.75 -101.45 -22.15
N ALA A 284 48.00 -101.10 -22.50
CA ALA A 284 48.39 -99.71 -22.72
C ALA A 284 47.66 -99.07 -23.93
N GLU A 285 47.42 -99.83 -25.00
CA GLU A 285 46.68 -99.32 -26.17
C GLU A 285 45.20 -99.04 -25.86
N GLN A 286 44.60 -99.79 -24.94
CA GLN A 286 43.21 -99.61 -24.50
C GLN A 286 43.03 -98.37 -23.62
N GLU A 287 43.98 -98.10 -22.72
CA GLU A 287 44.02 -96.89 -21.88
C GLU A 287 44.28 -95.63 -22.71
N LEU A 288 45.08 -95.72 -23.78
CA LEU A 288 45.33 -94.60 -24.68
C LEU A 288 44.07 -94.20 -25.49
N LYS A 289 43.13 -95.14 -25.69
CA LYS A 289 41.88 -94.89 -26.41
C LYS A 289 40.85 -94.22 -25.50
N SER A 290 40.68 -94.68 -24.26
CA SER A 290 39.78 -94.03 -23.29
C SER A 290 40.20 -92.59 -22.99
N ALA A 291 41.49 -92.33 -22.83
CA ALA A 291 42.02 -90.97 -22.62
C ALA A 291 41.76 -90.04 -23.82
N ARG A 292 41.76 -90.56 -25.06
CA ARG A 292 41.45 -89.77 -26.26
C ARG A 292 39.96 -89.44 -26.36
N ASP A 293 39.09 -90.38 -26.00
CA ASP A 293 37.65 -90.17 -26.01
C ASP A 293 37.23 -89.13 -24.95
N GLU A 294 37.83 -89.17 -23.76
CA GLU A 294 37.67 -88.15 -22.73
C GLU A 294 38.15 -86.76 -23.19
N ARG A 295 39.32 -86.69 -23.83
CA ARG A 295 39.82 -85.43 -24.41
C ARG A 295 38.88 -84.86 -25.47
N SER A 296 38.29 -85.72 -26.31
CA SER A 296 37.32 -85.30 -27.34
C SER A 296 36.01 -84.78 -26.75
N LYS A 297 35.63 -85.26 -25.57
CA LYS A 297 34.42 -84.84 -24.85
C LYS A 297 34.64 -83.48 -24.20
N LEU A 298 35.74 -83.33 -23.45
CA LEU A 298 36.13 -82.05 -22.85
C LEU A 298 36.32 -80.94 -23.88
N GLN A 299 36.85 -81.27 -25.06
CA GLN A 299 37.02 -80.30 -26.14
C GLN A 299 35.69 -79.84 -26.76
N ARG A 300 34.65 -80.68 -26.76
CA ARG A 300 33.29 -80.30 -27.19
C ARG A 300 32.60 -79.43 -26.13
N ASP A 301 32.78 -79.75 -24.86
CA ASP A 301 32.19 -78.98 -23.75
C ASP A 301 32.80 -77.56 -23.68
N LEU A 302 34.10 -77.41 -23.95
CA LEU A 302 34.77 -76.11 -24.05
C LEU A 302 34.21 -75.23 -25.17
N VAL A 303 33.96 -75.81 -26.35
CA VAL A 303 33.35 -75.09 -27.48
C VAL A 303 31.91 -74.68 -27.18
N ALA A 304 31.14 -75.55 -26.51
CA ALA A 304 29.78 -75.23 -26.10
C ALA A 304 29.74 -74.08 -25.07
N ILE A 305 30.65 -74.07 -24.09
CA ILE A 305 30.77 -72.99 -23.10
C ILE A 305 31.19 -71.67 -23.78
N GLN A 306 32.11 -71.70 -24.74
CA GLN A 306 32.49 -70.51 -25.50
C GLN A 306 31.30 -69.93 -26.30
N GLN A 307 30.52 -70.77 -26.97
CA GLN A 307 29.35 -70.31 -27.72
C GLN A 307 28.26 -69.73 -26.81
N GLN A 308 28.05 -70.29 -25.61
CA GLN A 308 27.13 -69.75 -24.62
C GLN A 308 27.60 -68.39 -24.08
N ALA A 309 28.90 -68.25 -23.79
CA ALA A 309 29.47 -66.99 -23.35
C ALA A 309 29.38 -65.90 -24.43
N GLU A 310 29.64 -66.24 -25.69
CA GLU A 310 29.50 -65.31 -26.82
C GLU A 310 28.04 -64.88 -27.06
N ALA A 311 27.09 -65.82 -26.94
CA ALA A 311 25.66 -65.50 -27.06
C ALA A 311 25.19 -64.57 -25.93
N ALA A 312 25.60 -64.83 -24.69
CA ALA A 312 25.30 -63.96 -23.53
C ALA A 312 25.94 -62.57 -23.66
N TRP A 313 27.17 -62.50 -24.17
CA TRP A 313 27.84 -61.22 -24.44
C TRP A 313 27.19 -60.45 -25.59
N ALA A 314 26.65 -61.15 -26.61
CA ALA A 314 25.92 -60.52 -27.69
C ALA A 314 24.60 -59.92 -27.20
N THR A 315 23.84 -60.62 -26.35
CA THR A 315 22.60 -60.10 -25.76
C THR A 315 22.86 -58.88 -24.88
N GLU A 316 23.84 -58.94 -23.98
CA GLU A 316 24.20 -57.80 -23.13
C GLU A 316 24.64 -56.58 -23.95
N ARG A 317 25.37 -56.78 -25.06
CA ARG A 317 25.75 -55.69 -25.97
C ARG A 317 24.54 -55.07 -26.67
N THR A 318 23.56 -55.88 -27.09
CA THR A 318 22.32 -55.35 -27.69
C THR A 318 21.49 -54.57 -26.68
N GLU A 319 21.37 -55.05 -25.44
CA GLU A 319 20.66 -54.36 -24.36
C GLU A 319 21.36 -53.07 -23.94
N ASN A 320 22.69 -53.08 -23.80
CA ASN A 320 23.47 -51.87 -23.53
C ASN A 320 23.34 -50.84 -24.66
N ALA A 321 23.30 -51.28 -25.92
CA ALA A 321 23.08 -50.38 -27.05
C ALA A 321 21.68 -49.74 -27.00
N LEU A 322 20.66 -50.50 -26.62
CA LEU A 322 19.28 -50.04 -26.51
C LEU A 322 19.09 -49.10 -25.30
N LEU A 323 19.75 -49.38 -24.17
CA LEU A 323 19.80 -48.48 -23.01
C LEU A 323 20.45 -47.14 -23.37
N ARG A 324 21.59 -47.18 -24.09
CA ARG A 324 22.27 -45.97 -24.57
C ARG A 324 21.40 -45.17 -25.53
N GLU A 325 20.61 -45.81 -26.38
CA GLU A 325 19.65 -45.13 -27.25
C GLU A 325 18.54 -44.45 -26.44
N ARG A 326 17.93 -45.15 -25.48
CA ARG A 326 16.87 -44.59 -24.60
C ARG A 326 17.36 -43.40 -23.78
N ILE A 327 18.55 -43.50 -23.19
CA ILE A 327 19.15 -42.40 -22.41
C ILE A 327 19.39 -41.18 -23.32
N ASN A 328 19.89 -41.39 -24.54
CA ASN A 328 20.10 -40.31 -25.49
C ASN A 328 18.77 -39.69 -25.99
N GLU A 329 17.69 -40.45 -26.11
CA GLU A 329 16.35 -39.93 -26.43
C GLU A 329 15.79 -39.07 -25.29
N ILE A 330 15.85 -39.57 -24.05
CA ILE A 330 15.39 -38.83 -22.87
C ILE A 330 16.20 -37.55 -22.68
N ALA A 331 17.53 -37.61 -22.84
CA ALA A 331 18.39 -36.43 -22.77
C ALA A 331 18.03 -35.38 -23.85
N ALA A 332 17.66 -35.80 -25.05
CA ALA A 332 17.22 -34.88 -26.11
C ALA A 332 15.86 -34.24 -25.80
N GLU A 333 14.92 -34.97 -25.21
CA GLU A 333 13.63 -34.42 -24.78
C GLU A 333 13.76 -33.45 -23.59
N VAL A 334 14.62 -33.77 -22.61
CA VAL A 334 14.90 -32.88 -21.48
C VAL A 334 15.59 -31.60 -21.94
N ALA A 335 16.56 -31.70 -22.85
CA ALA A 335 17.19 -30.52 -23.45
C ALA A 335 16.19 -29.65 -24.22
N LYS A 336 15.23 -30.26 -24.94
CA LYS A 336 14.15 -29.53 -25.62
C LYS A 336 13.23 -28.81 -24.62
N LEU A 337 12.86 -29.45 -23.51
CA LEU A 337 12.03 -28.84 -22.48
C LEU A 337 12.76 -27.67 -21.80
N ALA A 338 14.07 -27.82 -21.53
CA ALA A 338 14.91 -26.76 -21.00
C ALA A 338 14.95 -25.53 -21.94
N ILE A 339 15.12 -25.76 -23.25
CA ILE A 339 15.10 -24.67 -24.25
C ILE A 339 13.72 -23.98 -24.33
N GLN A 340 12.61 -24.72 -24.17
CA GLN A 340 11.27 -24.14 -24.14
C GLN A 340 11.00 -23.29 -22.89
N LEU A 341 11.60 -23.63 -21.75
CA LEU A 341 11.43 -22.92 -20.48
C LEU A 341 12.38 -21.72 -20.35
N GLU A 342 13.61 -21.80 -20.88
CA GLU A 342 14.63 -20.75 -20.77
C GLU A 342 14.54 -19.63 -21.84
N GLY A 343 13.80 -19.84 -22.94
CA GLY A 343 13.62 -18.83 -23.99
C GLY A 343 14.87 -18.56 -24.85
N PRO A 344 14.86 -17.55 -25.76
CA PRO A 344 15.78 -17.40 -26.88
C PRO A 344 17.26 -17.10 -26.55
N ASN A 345 17.68 -17.20 -25.27
CA ASN A 345 19.05 -17.02 -24.81
C ASN A 345 19.54 -18.14 -23.88
N SER A 346 18.89 -19.32 -23.93
CA SER A 346 19.22 -20.47 -23.08
C SER A 346 20.68 -20.93 -23.19
N SER A 347 21.24 -21.41 -22.08
CA SER A 347 22.63 -21.88 -22.02
C SER A 347 22.86 -23.11 -22.92
N VAL A 348 21.83 -23.95 -23.04
CA VAL A 348 21.78 -25.14 -23.90
C VAL A 348 21.80 -24.78 -25.38
N GLU A 349 21.13 -23.70 -25.78
CA GLU A 349 21.10 -23.25 -27.19
C GLU A 349 22.43 -22.64 -27.63
N LYS A 350 23.13 -21.92 -26.74
CA LYS A 350 24.52 -21.46 -26.99
C LYS A 350 25.47 -22.64 -27.20
N LEU A 351 25.40 -23.67 -26.35
CA LEU A 351 26.20 -24.89 -26.49
C LEU A 351 25.83 -25.69 -27.75
N LEU A 352 24.56 -25.67 -28.16
CA LEU A 352 24.09 -26.31 -29.39
C LEU A 352 24.56 -25.56 -30.65
N ALA A 353 24.66 -24.23 -30.60
CA ALA A 353 25.22 -23.40 -31.67
C ALA A 353 26.74 -23.60 -31.83
N ASP A 354 27.46 -23.77 -30.72
CA ASP A 354 28.90 -24.06 -30.71
C ASP A 354 29.25 -25.53 -31.05
N SER A 355 28.25 -26.42 -31.09
CA SER A 355 28.46 -27.83 -31.43
C SER A 355 28.86 -28.01 -32.92
N LYS A 356 30.14 -28.34 -33.15
CA LYS A 356 30.66 -28.74 -34.46
C LYS A 356 30.15 -30.14 -34.85
N PRO A 357 29.82 -30.40 -36.12
CA PRO A 357 29.48 -31.74 -36.59
C PRO A 357 30.68 -32.68 -36.43
N ALA A 358 30.43 -33.89 -35.91
CA ALA A 358 31.46 -34.90 -35.71
C ALA A 358 31.93 -35.45 -37.07
N THR A 359 32.97 -34.84 -37.64
CA THR A 359 33.70 -35.36 -38.80
C THR A 359 35.02 -36.00 -38.36
N GLY A 360 35.12 -37.31 -38.54
CA GLY A 360 36.38 -38.02 -38.80
C GLY A 360 37.08 -38.65 -37.60
N GLY A 361 36.81 -39.93 -37.36
CA GLY A 361 37.60 -40.81 -36.50
C GLY A 361 37.19 -42.27 -36.75
N ASN A 362 38.15 -43.10 -37.12
CA ASN A 362 38.00 -44.38 -37.82
C ASN A 362 37.45 -45.49 -36.91
N ASP A 363 36.15 -45.48 -36.60
CA ASP A 363 35.46 -46.57 -35.92
C ASP A 363 34.04 -46.75 -36.50
N ARG A 364 33.60 -48.01 -36.63
CA ARG A 364 32.30 -48.44 -37.19
C ARG A 364 31.04 -47.93 -36.43
N ALA A 365 31.18 -46.92 -35.58
CA ALA A 365 30.11 -46.25 -34.85
C ALA A 365 29.58 -44.96 -35.54
N ALA A 366 30.10 -44.62 -36.73
CA ALA A 366 29.84 -43.36 -37.45
C ALA A 366 28.44 -43.21 -38.11
N ALA A 367 27.47 -44.07 -37.80
CA ALA A 367 26.12 -44.01 -38.38
C ALA A 367 25.03 -43.53 -37.40
N ARG A 368 25.37 -43.22 -36.14
CA ARG A 368 24.38 -42.83 -35.13
C ARG A 368 24.35 -41.29 -34.99
N PRO A 369 23.20 -40.63 -35.21
CA PRO A 369 23.08 -39.18 -35.07
C PRO A 369 23.43 -38.76 -33.65
N SER A 370 24.26 -37.72 -33.51
CA SER A 370 24.70 -37.24 -32.19
C SER A 370 23.51 -36.68 -31.40
N LEU A 371 23.67 -36.55 -30.07
CA LEU A 371 22.66 -35.94 -29.21
C LEU A 371 22.27 -34.52 -29.70
N ALA A 372 23.26 -33.75 -30.16
CA ALA A 372 23.06 -32.42 -30.75
C ALA A 372 22.22 -32.46 -32.03
N ASP A 373 22.47 -33.43 -32.92
CA ASP A 373 21.71 -33.60 -34.16
C ASP A 373 20.25 -34.01 -33.88
N ARG A 374 20.02 -34.86 -32.86
CA ARG A 374 18.67 -35.26 -32.42
C ARG A 374 17.89 -34.09 -31.83
N ILE A 375 18.52 -33.23 -31.03
CA ILE A 375 17.90 -32.02 -30.48
C ILE A 375 17.51 -31.05 -31.61
N LYS A 376 18.41 -30.81 -32.58
CA LYS A 376 18.14 -29.98 -33.78
C LYS A 376 16.99 -30.55 -34.63
N ALA A 377 16.95 -31.87 -34.84
CA ALA A 377 15.87 -32.53 -35.57
C ALA A 377 14.50 -32.37 -34.88
N LEU A 378 14.45 -32.53 -33.54
CA LEU A 378 13.23 -32.34 -32.75
C LEU A 378 12.75 -30.89 -32.72
N GLN A 379 13.66 -29.90 -32.73
CA GLN A 379 13.32 -28.48 -32.89
C GLN A 379 12.70 -28.21 -34.26
N SER A 380 13.28 -28.76 -35.34
CA SER A 380 12.77 -28.57 -36.71
C SER A 380 11.37 -29.16 -36.94
N GLN A 381 11.00 -30.23 -36.21
CA GLN A 381 9.65 -30.78 -36.22
C GLN A 381 8.67 -29.93 -35.40
N ALA A 382 9.12 -29.37 -34.27
CA ALA A 382 8.30 -28.50 -33.43
C ALA A 382 7.97 -27.15 -34.11
N THR A 383 8.92 -26.58 -34.86
CA THR A 383 8.67 -25.38 -35.67
C THR A 383 7.74 -25.67 -36.85
N ARG A 384 7.86 -26.84 -37.49
CA ARG A 384 6.93 -27.28 -38.54
C ARG A 384 5.49 -27.46 -38.04
N ARG A 385 5.29 -28.00 -36.83
CA ARG A 385 3.96 -28.14 -36.21
C ARG A 385 3.32 -26.85 -35.72
N LYS A 386 4.10 -25.77 -35.53
CA LYS A 386 3.58 -24.43 -35.19
C LYS A 386 3.21 -23.61 -36.43
N ALA A 387 3.60 -24.04 -37.63
CA ALA A 387 3.43 -23.33 -38.89
C ALA A 387 2.34 -23.94 -39.81
N SER A 388 1.73 -25.08 -39.43
CA SER A 388 0.46 -25.57 -39.98
C SER A 388 -0.65 -25.33 -38.98
#